data_AF-B0CW52-F1
#
_entry.id   AF-B0CW52-F1
#
_cell.length_a   1.000
_cell.length_b   1.000
_cell.length_c   1.000
_cell.angle_alpha   90.00
_cell.angle_beta   90.00
_cell.angle_gamma   90.00
#
_symmetry.space_group_name_H-M   'P 1'
#
loop_
_entity.id
_entity.type
_entity.pdbx_description
1 polymer ?
#
loop_
_entity_poly.entity_id
_entity_poly.type
_entity_poly.pdbx_seq_one_letter_code
_entity_poly.pdbx_strand_id
1 'polypeptide(L)'
;MIWMALGASHQVPRVHNLPGPNLPHLSPNKPLHRGVPCDSEGNPLPPGTPPLPKTAAQPTNWSPFESEIQFQTADFLYCCVEMLAGNIDELLEIWALDKMKSDQLGPFTSYEHMYSSIDAIQLGDAPWKCFTVSYTGDVQPSDPSWKSAEYKVWFRDPEVIMTQMLNNPEFNGHFDYAPYVGLDRSGKRRWSDFMSGNYAWRHRALYCPIIAGSDKTTISVATGHVEYHPFYISGGNLFNTVRCAHRNTVVPAGFLAIPKSDRKYDNDPTFRKFKQELYHDSITAILKTFRPRMIKPVVCRCPDRHFRCVIYDLATYIADYPEQVYLAGIVQNWCPKCTPLPTNLDGLADSHSQQFTEGLVNELDSKRLWDEYGIDDDITMSFSRLQQTSILITLQPFTFHFPCADIHEMLSADLLHQLIKGMFKDHLVQWVGDYLYLEHGKAQANEILDDIDCRIAAAPLFSGLRRFPHGRRFKQWTGDDSKALMKVYLPAISGYVPPKMVQCISAFLDACYIARRADITQESLAALQTAIERFHTHREIFRTSGVRPTGFNLPCPLVATTFMIKYRQVPAHRHPHCLMNL
;
A
#
# COMPACT_ATOMS: atom_id res chain seq x y z
N MET A 1 6.86 4.58 2.52
CA MET A 1 6.50 5.77 1.72
C MET A 1 5.15 5.62 1.01
N ILE A 2 4.77 4.41 0.56
CA ILE A 2 3.47 4.11 -0.07
C ILE A 2 2.23 4.59 0.71
N TRP A 3 2.21 4.41 2.03
CA TRP A 3 1.04 4.72 2.86
C TRP A 3 1.00 6.12 3.45
N MET A 4 2.18 6.75 3.65
CA MET A 4 2.31 8.09 4.24
C MET A 4 1.98 9.21 3.23
N ALA A 5 1.77 8.89 1.95
CA ALA A 5 1.56 9.87 0.91
C ALA A 5 0.19 10.58 0.93
N LEU A 6 -0.72 10.20 1.84
CA LEU A 6 -2.04 10.85 2.02
C LEU A 6 -2.05 12.00 3.04
N GLY A 7 -0.88 12.41 3.58
CA GLY A 7 -0.78 13.58 4.45
C GLY A 7 -1.28 14.86 3.77
N ALA A 8 -2.49 15.31 4.12
CA ALA A 8 -2.89 16.69 3.96
C ALA A 8 -2.21 17.49 5.08
N SER A 9 -1.42 18.51 4.73
CA SER A 9 -0.99 19.49 5.71
C SER A 9 -2.24 20.25 6.16
N HIS A 10 -2.60 20.18 7.44
CA HIS A 10 -3.07 21.35 8.18
C HIS A 10 -3.16 21.07 9.68
N GLN A 11 -2.91 22.15 10.41
CA GLN A 11 -3.01 22.31 11.86
C GLN A 11 -4.26 21.65 12.40
N VAL A 12 -4.12 20.92 13.51
CA VAL A 12 -5.22 20.41 14.32
C VAL A 12 -6.03 21.60 14.85
N PRO A 13 -7.27 21.84 14.41
CA PRO A 13 -8.15 22.74 15.15
C PRO A 13 -8.56 22.00 16.42
N ARG A 14 -8.49 22.68 17.57
CA ARG A 14 -9.06 22.16 18.82
C ARG A 14 -10.51 21.76 18.57
N VAL A 15 -10.81 20.47 18.72
CA VAL A 15 -12.17 19.93 18.64
C VAL A 15 -12.92 20.48 19.85
N HIS A 16 -13.78 21.47 19.61
CA HIS A 16 -14.86 21.76 20.56
C HIS A 16 -15.86 20.61 20.46
N ASN A 17 -16.07 19.93 21.60
CA ASN A 17 -17.15 18.95 21.77
C ASN A 17 -18.49 19.63 21.48
N LEU A 18 -19.04 19.40 20.30
CA LEU A 18 -20.44 19.65 20.01
C LEU A 18 -21.18 18.32 20.00
N PRO A 19 -22.33 18.21 20.68
CA PRO A 19 -23.14 16.99 20.66
C PRO A 19 -23.60 16.71 19.23
N GLY A 20 -23.32 15.49 18.75
CA GLY A 20 -23.71 15.06 17.42
C GLY A 20 -25.23 15.13 17.22
N PRO A 21 -25.72 15.48 16.02
CA PRO A 21 -27.14 15.47 15.74
C PRO A 21 -27.67 14.03 15.75
N ASN A 22 -28.77 13.81 16.47
CA ASN A 22 -29.56 12.58 16.46
C ASN A 22 -29.92 12.21 15.01
N LEU A 23 -29.36 11.11 14.51
CA LEU A 23 -29.72 10.54 13.21
C LEU A 23 -30.99 9.69 13.36
N PRO A 24 -31.99 9.82 12.46
CA PRO A 24 -33.15 8.95 12.46
C PRO A 24 -32.77 7.53 12.02
N HIS A 25 -33.13 6.55 12.85
CA HIS A 25 -33.09 5.13 12.54
C HIS A 25 -33.85 4.83 11.23
N LEU A 26 -33.14 4.38 10.20
CA LEU A 26 -33.75 3.76 9.02
C LEU A 26 -34.07 2.28 9.29
N SER A 27 -35.19 1.84 8.71
CA SER A 27 -36.07 0.75 9.16
C SER A 27 -35.49 -0.69 9.22
N PRO A 28 -36.10 -1.60 10.00
CA PRO A 28 -35.54 -2.87 10.45
C PRO A 28 -35.94 -4.10 9.60
N ASN A 29 -35.78 -4.09 8.27
CA ASN A 29 -36.17 -5.24 7.43
C ASN A 29 -35.01 -5.85 6.64
N LYS A 30 -34.16 -6.58 7.38
CA LYS A 30 -33.39 -7.80 7.09
C LYS A 30 -32.10 -7.77 7.93
N PRO A 31 -32.02 -8.48 9.07
CA PRO A 31 -30.80 -8.50 9.86
C PRO A 31 -29.74 -9.32 9.10
N LEU A 32 -28.87 -8.65 8.35
CA LEU A 32 -27.62 -9.27 7.94
C LEU A 32 -26.74 -9.36 9.19
N HIS A 33 -26.60 -10.57 9.73
CA HIS A 33 -25.78 -10.93 10.90
C HIS A 33 -24.28 -10.65 10.71
N ARG A 34 -23.87 -9.37 10.58
CA ARG A 34 -22.49 -8.98 10.30
C ARG A 34 -21.85 -8.36 11.54
N GLY A 35 -20.84 -9.02 12.10
CA GLY A 35 -20.07 -8.52 13.24
C GLY A 35 -20.79 -8.57 14.60
N VAL A 36 -21.67 -9.55 14.81
CA VAL A 36 -22.35 -9.73 16.11
C VAL A 36 -21.33 -10.16 17.18
N PRO A 37 -21.34 -9.54 18.38
CA PRO A 37 -20.56 -10.02 19.52
C PRO A 37 -20.81 -11.49 19.83
N CYS A 38 -19.76 -12.23 20.13
CA CYS A 38 -19.80 -13.59 20.64
C CYS A 38 -19.01 -13.70 21.94
N ASP A 39 -19.13 -14.85 22.62
CA ASP A 39 -18.25 -15.23 23.71
C ASP A 39 -16.89 -15.74 23.20
N SER A 40 -16.01 -16.17 24.10
CA SER A 40 -14.68 -16.69 23.76
C SER A 40 -14.72 -18.00 22.96
N GLU A 41 -15.85 -18.69 22.94
CA GLU A 41 -16.05 -19.94 22.20
C GLU A 41 -16.68 -19.71 20.82
N GLY A 42 -17.12 -18.48 20.55
CA GLY A 42 -17.74 -18.09 19.29
C GLY A 42 -19.26 -18.17 19.29
N ASN A 43 -19.90 -18.39 20.44
CA ASN A 43 -21.36 -18.40 20.55
C ASN A 43 -21.92 -16.97 20.57
N PRO A 44 -22.97 -16.63 19.79
CA PRO A 44 -23.51 -15.27 19.75
C PRO A 44 -24.02 -14.80 21.11
N LEU A 45 -23.70 -13.54 21.46
CA LEU A 45 -24.21 -12.90 22.67
C LEU A 45 -25.55 -12.19 22.41
N PRO A 46 -26.44 -12.08 23.42
CA PRO A 46 -27.63 -11.25 23.33
C PRO A 46 -27.30 -9.78 23.02
N PRO A 47 -28.13 -9.07 22.24
CA PRO A 47 -27.94 -7.64 21.98
C PRO A 47 -27.83 -6.83 23.27
N GLY A 48 -26.85 -5.92 23.35
CA GLY A 48 -26.64 -5.06 24.51
C GLY A 48 -25.85 -5.67 25.66
N THR A 49 -25.35 -6.92 25.52
CA THR A 49 -24.42 -7.51 26.49
C THR A 49 -23.16 -6.64 26.61
N PRO A 50 -22.74 -6.23 27.82
CA PRO A 50 -21.53 -5.44 27.99
C PRO A 50 -20.28 -6.29 27.71
N PRO A 51 -19.17 -5.68 27.26
CA PRO A 51 -17.95 -6.42 27.03
C PRO A 51 -17.38 -6.93 28.36
N LEU A 52 -16.67 -8.05 28.31
CA LEU A 52 -16.00 -8.60 29.48
C LEU A 52 -15.05 -7.55 30.08
N PRO A 53 -15.13 -7.29 31.40
CA PRO A 53 -14.21 -6.37 32.05
C PRO A 53 -12.78 -6.89 31.90
N LYS A 54 -11.88 -6.02 31.45
CA LYS A 54 -10.44 -6.32 31.49
C LYS A 54 -10.07 -6.40 32.97
N THR A 55 -9.33 -7.41 33.40
CA THR A 55 -8.54 -7.29 34.63
C THR A 55 -7.66 -6.07 34.42
N ALA A 56 -7.96 -4.96 35.10
CA ALA A 56 -7.14 -3.77 35.00
C ALA A 56 -5.72 -4.21 35.39
N ALA A 57 -4.76 -3.98 34.49
CA ALA A 57 -3.38 -4.01 34.94
C ALA A 57 -3.31 -3.02 36.09
N GLN A 58 -2.77 -3.45 37.24
CA GLN A 58 -2.57 -2.55 38.38
C GLN A 58 -1.84 -1.31 37.84
N PRO A 59 -2.21 -0.08 38.25
CA PRO A 59 -1.58 1.16 37.77
C PRO A 59 -0.06 1.20 37.89
N THR A 60 0.52 0.28 38.67
CA THR A 60 1.94 0.10 38.97
C THR A 60 2.59 -1.05 38.21
N ASN A 61 1.91 -1.69 37.25
CA ASN A 61 2.49 -2.81 36.50
C ASN A 61 3.36 -2.29 35.35
N TRP A 62 4.65 -2.11 35.63
CA TRP A 62 5.67 -1.71 34.66
C TRP A 62 6.31 -2.90 33.93
N SER A 63 5.86 -4.14 34.18
CA SER A 63 6.43 -5.35 33.59
C SER A 63 6.59 -5.22 32.06
N PRO A 64 7.75 -5.60 31.49
CA PRO A 64 8.87 -6.32 32.11
C PRO A 64 9.81 -5.46 32.96
N PHE A 65 9.61 -4.14 33.02
CA PHE A 65 10.41 -3.24 33.84
C PHE A 65 10.03 -3.36 35.32
N GLU A 66 11.04 -3.29 36.19
CA GLU A 66 10.92 -3.32 37.64
C GLU A 66 10.31 -2.03 38.21
N SER A 67 10.40 -0.91 37.48
CA SER A 67 9.89 0.39 37.93
C SER A 67 9.59 1.36 36.79
N GLU A 68 8.83 2.41 37.11
CA GLU A 68 8.59 3.55 36.21
C GLU A 68 9.89 4.22 35.75
N ILE A 69 10.85 4.37 36.66
CA ILE A 69 12.16 4.98 36.37
C ILE A 69 12.90 4.13 35.34
N GLN A 70 12.87 2.81 35.50
CA GLN A 70 13.50 1.90 34.56
C GLN A 70 12.85 1.97 33.17
N PHE A 71 11.51 2.00 33.10
CA PHE A 71 10.77 2.19 31.85
C PHE A 71 11.10 3.53 31.19
N GLN A 72 11.00 4.65 31.91
CA GLN A 72 11.26 5.99 31.36
C GLN A 72 12.72 6.16 30.93
N THR A 73 13.66 5.54 31.64
CA THR A 73 15.07 5.53 31.25
C THR A 73 15.25 4.78 29.94
N ALA A 74 14.68 3.59 29.80
CA ALA A 74 14.73 2.84 28.55
C ALA A 74 14.09 3.60 27.40
N ASP A 75 12.87 4.14 27.58
CA ASP A 75 12.16 4.91 26.55
C ASP A 75 12.94 6.15 26.13
N PHE A 76 13.51 6.89 27.09
CA PHE A 76 14.32 8.07 26.77
C PHE A 76 15.60 7.69 26.01
N LEU A 77 16.39 6.74 26.51
CA LEU A 77 17.67 6.39 25.91
C LEU A 77 17.51 5.68 24.56
N TYR A 78 16.52 4.80 24.44
CA TYR A 78 16.28 4.00 23.25
C TYR A 78 15.44 4.73 22.20
N CYS A 79 14.28 5.29 22.58
CA CYS A 79 13.33 5.88 21.62
C CYS A 79 13.61 7.36 21.34
N CYS A 80 14.04 8.12 22.35
CA CYS A 80 14.17 9.58 22.22
C CYS A 80 15.59 10.01 21.83
N VAL A 81 16.62 9.43 22.45
CA VAL A 81 18.02 9.78 22.22
C VAL A 81 18.69 8.88 21.19
N GLU A 82 18.18 7.66 21.00
CA GLU A 82 18.81 6.61 20.16
C GLU A 82 20.30 6.43 20.53
N MET A 83 20.58 6.39 21.83
CA MET A 83 21.94 6.41 22.37
C MET A 83 22.71 5.13 21.99
N LEU A 84 23.97 5.28 21.56
CA LEU A 84 24.84 4.13 21.27
C LEU A 84 25.06 3.28 22.52
N ALA A 85 25.12 1.95 22.36
CA ALA A 85 25.30 0.99 23.45
C ALA A 85 26.45 1.35 24.42
N GLY A 86 27.63 1.71 23.90
CA GLY A 86 28.76 2.10 24.74
C GLY A 86 28.52 3.38 25.56
N ASN A 87 27.75 4.33 25.03
CA ASN A 87 27.38 5.55 25.76
C ASN A 87 26.31 5.26 26.82
N ILE A 88 25.43 4.27 26.56
CA ILE A 88 24.46 3.80 27.57
C ILE A 88 25.21 3.20 28.75
N ASP A 89 26.20 2.33 28.51
CA ASP A 89 27.03 1.78 29.58
C ASP A 89 27.76 2.86 30.38
N GLU A 90 28.40 3.82 29.71
CA GLU A 90 29.09 4.94 30.38
C GLU A 90 28.12 5.75 31.27
N LEU A 91 26.90 6.02 30.78
CA LEU A 91 25.87 6.70 31.59
C LEU A 91 25.43 5.85 32.79
N LEU A 92 25.24 4.54 32.60
CA LEU A 92 24.87 3.63 33.67
C LEU A 92 25.98 3.50 34.72
N GLU A 93 27.26 3.54 34.32
CA GLU A 93 28.41 3.59 35.23
C GLU A 93 28.43 4.87 36.07
N ILE A 94 28.19 6.04 35.45
CA ILE A 94 28.08 7.32 36.16
C ILE A 94 26.94 7.26 37.19
N TRP A 95 25.80 6.70 36.81
CA TRP A 95 24.68 6.51 37.74
C TRP A 95 25.00 5.55 38.86
N ALA A 96 25.70 4.44 38.57
CA ALA A 96 26.13 3.50 39.59
C ALA A 96 27.03 4.19 40.62
N LEU A 97 28.01 5.00 40.18
CA LEU A 97 28.89 5.77 41.08
C LEU A 97 28.12 6.73 41.98
N ASP A 98 27.05 7.37 41.48
CA ASP A 98 26.21 8.24 42.31
C ASP A 98 25.36 7.44 43.30
N LYS A 99 24.73 6.35 42.85
CA LYS A 99 23.82 5.53 43.65
C LYS A 99 24.51 4.69 44.72
N MET A 100 25.78 4.34 44.52
CA MET A 100 26.64 3.71 45.53
C MET A 100 26.77 4.54 46.81
N LYS A 101 26.61 5.87 46.74
CA LYS A 101 26.63 6.73 47.95
C LYS A 101 25.45 6.48 48.90
N SER A 102 24.39 5.85 48.41
CA SER A 102 23.15 5.58 49.14
C SER A 102 22.77 4.10 49.19
N ASP A 103 23.70 3.20 48.84
CA ASP A 103 23.48 1.74 48.74
C ASP A 103 22.26 1.37 47.87
N GLN A 104 22.09 2.12 46.76
CA GLN A 104 21.04 1.90 45.77
C GLN A 104 21.64 1.41 44.45
N LEU A 105 20.82 0.76 43.63
CA LEU A 105 21.17 0.37 42.26
C LEU A 105 20.69 1.41 41.25
N GLY A 106 21.40 1.51 40.12
CA GLY A 106 20.92 2.25 38.95
C GLY A 106 19.73 1.54 38.27
N PRO A 107 19.06 2.20 37.31
CA PRO A 107 17.89 1.63 36.63
C PRO A 107 18.23 0.37 35.80
N PHE A 108 19.43 0.30 35.25
CA PHE A 108 19.95 -0.88 34.56
C PHE A 108 21.40 -1.13 34.96
N THR A 109 21.86 -2.36 34.79
CA THR A 109 23.23 -2.79 35.08
C THR A 109 24.15 -2.70 33.87
N SER A 110 23.58 -2.70 32.66
CA SER A 110 24.25 -2.55 31.38
C SER A 110 23.23 -2.24 30.28
N TYR A 111 23.70 -1.84 29.10
CA TYR A 111 22.85 -1.74 27.91
C TYR A 111 22.19 -3.09 27.56
N GLU A 112 22.86 -4.23 27.80
CA GLU A 112 22.30 -5.57 27.53
C GLU A 112 21.12 -5.89 28.44
N HIS A 113 21.19 -5.49 29.72
CA HIS A 113 20.05 -5.60 30.62
C HIS A 113 18.89 -4.71 30.16
N MET A 114 19.18 -3.50 29.69
CA MET A 114 18.16 -2.61 29.14
C MET A 114 17.50 -3.20 27.88
N TYR A 115 18.31 -3.68 26.93
CA TYR A 115 17.80 -4.25 25.67
C TYR A 115 17.04 -5.54 25.91
N SER A 116 17.52 -6.44 26.79
CA SER A 116 16.76 -7.65 27.15
C SER A 116 15.43 -7.33 27.85
N SER A 117 15.37 -6.26 28.65
CA SER A 117 14.12 -5.80 29.25
C SER A 117 13.15 -5.26 28.19
N ILE A 118 13.66 -4.53 27.18
CA ILE A 118 12.86 -4.08 26.03
C ILE A 118 12.36 -5.28 25.21
N ASP A 119 13.23 -6.24 24.91
CA ASP A 119 12.91 -7.45 24.15
C ASP A 119 11.94 -8.39 24.91
N ALA A 120 11.80 -8.23 26.23
CA ALA A 120 10.87 -8.99 27.06
C ALA A 120 9.44 -8.39 27.10
N ILE A 121 9.19 -7.27 26.42
CA ILE A 121 7.87 -6.59 26.42
C ILE A 121 6.82 -7.48 25.74
N GLN A 122 6.00 -8.15 26.54
CA GLN A 122 4.92 -9.01 26.02
C GLN A 122 3.72 -8.21 25.44
N LEU A 123 3.66 -6.91 25.69
CA LEU A 123 2.62 -6.01 25.20
C LEU A 123 2.94 -5.58 23.75
N GLY A 124 2.30 -6.23 22.78
CA GLY A 124 2.36 -5.84 21.37
C GLY A 124 3.37 -6.60 20.52
N ASP A 125 3.87 -7.75 21.00
CA ASP A 125 4.93 -8.48 20.31
C ASP A 125 4.45 -9.36 19.15
N ALA A 126 4.80 -8.97 17.93
CA ALA A 126 4.85 -9.84 16.77
C ALA A 126 6.35 -10.09 16.47
N PRO A 127 6.97 -11.15 17.01
CA PRO A 127 8.42 -11.32 16.92
C PRO A 127 8.87 -11.50 15.48
N TRP A 128 10.06 -10.96 15.17
CA TRP A 128 10.72 -11.20 13.90
C TRP A 128 11.21 -12.64 13.80
N LYS A 129 10.84 -13.30 12.72
CA LYS A 129 11.26 -14.62 12.30
C LYS A 129 12.10 -14.48 11.03
N CYS A 130 12.96 -15.44 10.77
CA CYS A 130 13.75 -15.50 9.54
C CYS A 130 13.58 -16.87 8.89
N PHE A 131 13.43 -16.89 7.57
CA PHE A 131 13.66 -18.09 6.78
C PHE A 131 14.65 -17.77 5.66
N THR A 132 15.26 -18.82 5.12
CA THR A 132 16.23 -18.72 4.03
C THR A 132 15.64 -19.37 2.79
N VAL A 133 15.83 -18.73 1.65
CA VAL A 133 15.47 -19.25 0.32
C VAL A 133 16.75 -19.38 -0.50
N SER A 134 16.85 -20.44 -1.29
CA SER A 134 17.98 -20.71 -2.19
C SER A 134 17.45 -21.16 -3.54
N TYR A 135 18.24 -20.98 -4.59
CA TYR A 135 17.93 -21.54 -5.90
C TYR A 135 17.96 -23.08 -5.83
N THR A 136 16.99 -23.75 -6.45
CA THR A 136 16.79 -25.21 -6.33
C THR A 136 17.20 -25.98 -7.58
N GLY A 137 17.63 -25.31 -8.65
CA GLY A 137 18.14 -25.97 -9.86
C GLY A 137 19.59 -26.46 -9.69
N ASP A 138 20.05 -27.25 -10.67
CA ASP A 138 21.43 -27.75 -10.67
C ASP A 138 22.44 -26.59 -10.70
N VAL A 139 23.43 -26.65 -9.79
CA VAL A 139 24.49 -25.64 -9.66
C VAL A 139 25.84 -26.28 -9.97
N GLN A 140 26.55 -25.72 -10.95
CA GLN A 140 27.90 -26.09 -11.31
C GLN A 140 28.93 -25.10 -10.72
N PRO A 141 30.21 -25.48 -10.55
CA PRO A 141 31.24 -24.57 -10.02
C PRO A 141 31.46 -23.29 -10.83
N SER A 142 31.12 -23.30 -12.13
CA SER A 142 31.21 -22.15 -13.03
C SER A 142 29.97 -21.27 -13.04
N ASP A 143 28.91 -21.66 -12.32
CA ASP A 143 27.66 -20.90 -12.28
C ASP A 143 27.83 -19.57 -11.53
N PRO A 144 26.97 -18.59 -11.84
CA PRO A 144 26.98 -17.32 -11.13
C PRO A 144 26.66 -17.50 -9.64
N SER A 145 27.32 -16.69 -8.81
CA SER A 145 27.19 -16.73 -7.34
C SER A 145 25.76 -16.59 -6.82
N TRP A 146 24.87 -15.97 -7.60
CA TRP A 146 23.46 -15.84 -7.21
C TRP A 146 22.73 -17.19 -7.12
N LYS A 147 23.18 -18.24 -7.85
CA LYS A 147 22.60 -19.59 -7.80
C LYS A 147 23.00 -20.38 -6.55
N SER A 148 24.16 -20.08 -5.96
CA SER A 148 24.64 -20.72 -4.72
C SER A 148 24.39 -19.87 -3.48
N ALA A 149 23.87 -18.65 -3.64
CA ALA A 149 23.61 -17.74 -2.54
C ALA A 149 22.35 -18.12 -1.75
N GLU A 150 22.41 -17.83 -0.45
CA GLU A 150 21.28 -17.91 0.47
C GLU A 150 20.64 -16.53 0.66
N TYR A 151 19.33 -16.47 0.47
CA TYR A 151 18.55 -15.24 0.57
C TYR A 151 17.69 -15.28 1.83
N LYS A 152 18.03 -14.43 2.80
CA LYS A 152 17.29 -14.33 4.07
C LYS A 152 16.09 -13.42 3.92
N VAL A 153 14.94 -13.89 4.38
CA VAL A 153 13.70 -13.13 4.46
C VAL A 153 13.31 -13.01 5.93
N TRP A 154 13.23 -11.77 6.40
CA TRP A 154 12.81 -11.46 7.76
C TRP A 154 11.34 -11.08 7.75
N PHE A 155 10.55 -11.66 8.64
CA PHE A 155 9.11 -11.41 8.67
C PHE A 155 8.54 -11.51 10.08
N ARG A 156 7.39 -10.90 10.29
CA ARG A 156 6.54 -11.05 11.47
C ARG A 156 5.29 -11.79 11.04
N ASP A 157 4.78 -12.66 11.91
CA ASP A 157 3.59 -13.44 11.60
C ASP A 157 2.37 -12.53 11.36
N PRO A 158 1.82 -12.48 10.14
CA PRO A 158 0.73 -11.57 9.81
C PRO A 158 -0.53 -11.81 10.64
N GLU A 159 -0.83 -13.05 11.02
CA GLU A 159 -1.99 -13.38 11.87
C GLU A 159 -1.83 -12.76 13.28
N VAL A 160 -0.61 -12.75 13.82
CA VAL A 160 -0.30 -12.13 15.12
C VAL A 160 -0.47 -10.61 15.02
N ILE A 161 0.09 -9.98 13.97
CA ILE A 161 -0.06 -8.54 13.73
C ILE A 161 -1.55 -8.15 13.68
N MET A 162 -2.34 -8.88 12.89
CA MET A 162 -3.76 -8.57 12.72
C MET A 162 -4.56 -8.82 14.01
N THR A 163 -4.25 -9.89 14.74
CA THR A 163 -4.88 -10.17 16.04
C THR A 163 -4.60 -9.06 17.04
N GLN A 164 -3.38 -8.53 17.08
CA GLN A 164 -3.01 -7.40 17.94
C GLN A 164 -3.73 -6.12 17.52
N MET A 165 -3.78 -5.85 16.22
CA MET A 165 -4.49 -4.70 15.66
C MET A 165 -5.98 -4.74 16.02
N LEU A 166 -6.63 -5.89 15.88
CA LEU A 166 -8.02 -6.10 16.30
C LEU A 166 -8.20 -5.93 17.81
N ASN A 167 -7.24 -6.40 18.61
CA ASN A 167 -7.31 -6.33 20.05
C ASN A 167 -6.99 -4.93 20.64
N ASN A 168 -6.56 -3.96 19.81
CA ASN A 168 -6.17 -2.65 20.29
C ASN A 168 -7.40 -1.76 20.59
N PRO A 169 -7.67 -1.40 21.86
CA PRO A 169 -8.81 -0.57 22.23
C PRO A 169 -8.70 0.89 21.76
N GLU A 170 -7.51 1.37 21.38
CA GLU A 170 -7.32 2.73 20.83
C GLU A 170 -8.03 2.93 19.47
N PHE A 171 -8.36 1.82 18.79
CA PHE A 171 -9.13 1.86 17.55
C PHE A 171 -10.64 1.84 17.79
N ASN A 172 -11.11 1.77 19.04
CA ASN A 172 -12.54 1.85 19.32
C ASN A 172 -13.10 3.21 18.90
N GLY A 173 -14.21 3.21 18.17
CA GLY A 173 -14.78 4.41 17.53
C GLY A 173 -14.09 4.80 16.21
N HIS A 174 -13.05 4.07 15.79
CA HIS A 174 -12.31 4.26 14.54
C HIS A 174 -12.16 2.96 13.73
N PHE A 175 -13.08 2.02 13.93
CA PHE A 175 -13.06 0.68 13.38
C PHE A 175 -14.47 0.26 12.97
N ASP A 176 -14.61 -0.24 11.74
CA ASP A 176 -15.86 -0.76 11.19
C ASP A 176 -15.96 -2.28 11.38
N TYR A 177 -16.90 -2.73 12.20
CA TYR A 177 -17.16 -4.14 12.46
C TYR A 177 -18.01 -4.83 11.37
N ALA A 178 -18.57 -4.06 10.45
CA ALA A 178 -19.40 -4.59 9.37
C ALA A 178 -19.37 -3.66 8.15
N PRO A 179 -19.56 -4.20 6.95
CA PRO A 179 -19.79 -3.38 5.76
C PRO A 179 -21.04 -2.52 5.94
N TYR A 180 -20.98 -1.27 5.49
CA TYR A 180 -22.08 -0.32 5.60
C TYR A 180 -22.32 0.46 4.30
N VAL A 181 -23.48 1.11 4.22
CA VAL A 181 -23.82 2.04 3.14
C VAL A 181 -23.67 3.44 3.69
N GLY A 182 -22.64 4.17 3.26
CA GLY A 182 -22.50 5.59 3.58
C GLY A 182 -23.53 6.39 2.79
N LEU A 183 -24.31 7.23 3.47
CA LEU A 183 -25.21 8.20 2.83
C LEU A 183 -24.81 9.62 3.25
N ASP A 184 -24.93 10.58 2.33
CA ASP A 184 -24.81 11.98 2.68
C ASP A 184 -26.12 12.56 3.25
N ARG A 185 -26.12 13.86 3.58
CA ARG A 185 -27.29 14.55 4.14
C ARG A 185 -28.51 14.55 3.22
N SER A 186 -28.32 14.34 1.91
CA SER A 186 -29.39 14.26 0.92
C SER A 186 -29.87 12.83 0.68
N GLY A 187 -29.30 11.84 1.37
CA GLY A 187 -29.61 10.43 1.20
C GLY A 187 -28.91 9.79 0.00
N LYS A 188 -27.91 10.45 -0.60
CA LYS A 188 -27.15 9.91 -1.73
C LYS A 188 -25.95 9.10 -1.28
N ARG A 189 -25.54 8.13 -2.11
CA ARG A 189 -24.44 7.22 -1.79
C ARG A 189 -23.11 7.97 -1.65
N ARG A 190 -22.40 7.67 -0.57
CA ARG A 190 -21.07 8.14 -0.22
C ARG A 190 -20.16 6.96 0.10
N TRP A 191 -18.90 7.07 -0.29
CA TRP A 191 -17.83 6.12 0.01
C TRP A 191 -16.66 6.86 0.67
N SER A 192 -16.35 6.50 1.91
CA SER A 192 -15.25 7.08 2.71
C SER A 192 -14.20 6.01 2.99
N ASP A 193 -14.53 5.03 3.82
CA ASP A 193 -13.65 3.98 4.33
C ASP A 193 -13.83 2.68 3.55
N PHE A 194 -12.92 1.71 3.74
CA PHE A 194 -12.94 0.46 2.97
C PHE A 194 -14.27 -0.28 3.10
N MET A 195 -14.83 -0.34 4.32
CA MET A 195 -16.07 -1.05 4.62
C MET A 195 -17.33 -0.39 4.03
N SER A 196 -17.21 0.84 3.51
CA SER A 196 -18.25 1.49 2.70
C SER A 196 -18.26 1.05 1.24
N GLY A 197 -17.18 0.38 0.78
CA GLY A 197 -16.99 -0.09 -0.59
C GLY A 197 -17.83 -1.32 -0.95
N ASN A 198 -18.13 -1.50 -2.23
CA ASN A 198 -18.97 -2.62 -2.69
C ASN A 198 -18.30 -3.99 -2.48
N TYR A 199 -16.97 -4.05 -2.53
CA TYR A 199 -16.22 -5.28 -2.31
C TYR A 199 -16.52 -5.91 -0.94
N ALA A 200 -16.50 -5.11 0.13
CA ALA A 200 -16.75 -5.56 1.49
C ALA A 200 -18.16 -6.19 1.67
N TRP A 201 -19.14 -5.75 0.87
CA TRP A 201 -20.52 -6.22 0.96
C TRP A 201 -20.73 -7.69 0.57
N ARG A 202 -19.75 -8.33 -0.07
CA ARG A 202 -19.79 -9.74 -0.49
C ARG A 202 -19.80 -10.72 0.69
N HIS A 203 -19.47 -10.28 1.91
CA HIS A 203 -19.20 -11.14 3.06
C HIS A 203 -20.32 -11.14 4.13
N ARG A 204 -20.50 -12.28 4.81
CA ARG A 204 -21.59 -12.54 5.78
C ARG A 204 -21.16 -12.56 7.27
N ALA A 205 -19.87 -12.59 7.60
CA ALA A 205 -19.31 -12.57 8.97
C ALA A 205 -18.61 -11.21 9.30
N LEU A 206 -17.93 -11.07 10.46
CA LEU A 206 -16.97 -9.95 10.63
C LEU A 206 -15.85 -10.16 9.62
N TYR A 207 -15.93 -9.38 8.55
CA TYR A 207 -14.98 -9.39 7.46
C TYR A 207 -13.78 -8.52 7.81
N CYS A 208 -12.59 -9.11 7.83
CA CYS A 208 -11.34 -8.41 8.08
C CYS A 208 -10.48 -8.37 6.81
N PRO A 209 -10.68 -7.37 5.95
CA PRO A 209 -9.87 -7.18 4.75
C PRO A 209 -8.44 -6.82 5.14
N ILE A 210 -7.49 -7.56 4.61
CA ILE A 210 -6.06 -7.27 4.70
C ILE A 210 -5.70 -6.43 3.49
N ILE A 211 -5.08 -5.28 3.75
CA ILE A 211 -4.47 -4.45 2.72
C ILE A 211 -2.97 -4.65 2.79
N ALA A 212 -2.40 -5.18 1.71
CA ALA A 212 -0.97 -5.38 1.57
C ALA A 212 -0.33 -4.28 0.70
N GLY A 213 0.98 -4.15 0.78
CA GLY A 213 1.75 -3.35 -0.16
C GLY A 213 3.24 -3.47 0.09
N SER A 214 4.03 -3.25 -0.95
CA SER A 214 5.49 -3.31 -0.88
C SER A 214 6.09 -2.21 -1.72
N ASP A 215 7.25 -1.70 -1.29
CA ASP A 215 7.97 -0.62 -1.96
C ASP A 215 9.46 -0.91 -1.85
N LYS A 216 10.17 -1.10 -2.95
CA LYS A 216 11.63 -1.19 -2.88
C LYS A 216 12.20 0.21 -2.62
N THR A 217 12.84 0.40 -1.48
CA THR A 217 13.36 1.70 -1.04
C THR A 217 14.87 1.67 -0.81
N THR A 218 15.58 2.68 -1.32
CA THR A 218 17.00 2.93 -0.98
C THR A 218 17.07 3.69 0.33
N ILE A 219 17.79 3.17 1.33
CA ILE A 219 17.86 3.76 2.68
C ILE A 219 19.17 4.53 2.89
N SER A 220 20.27 4.13 2.26
CA SER A 220 21.52 4.92 2.28
C SER A 220 22.15 5.01 0.89
N VAL A 221 22.48 6.24 0.48
CA VAL A 221 23.22 6.52 -0.76
C VAL A 221 24.71 6.73 -0.48
N ALA A 222 25.05 7.33 0.67
CA ALA A 222 26.42 7.72 0.99
C ALA A 222 27.32 6.57 1.52
N THR A 223 26.74 5.52 2.11
CA THR A 223 27.47 4.46 2.83
C THR A 223 27.23 3.06 2.26
N GLY A 224 27.07 2.93 0.94
CA GLY A 224 27.13 1.63 0.25
C GLY A 224 25.87 1.14 -0.46
N HIS A 225 24.94 2.04 -0.84
CA HIS A 225 23.73 1.67 -1.61
C HIS A 225 22.91 0.55 -0.95
N VAL A 226 22.53 0.76 0.32
CA VAL A 226 21.67 -0.17 1.06
C VAL A 226 20.22 0.02 0.60
N GLU A 227 19.62 -1.06 0.12
CA GLU A 227 18.23 -1.14 -0.32
C GLU A 227 17.48 -2.11 0.59
N TYR A 228 16.24 -1.78 0.90
CA TYR A 228 15.30 -2.68 1.55
C TYR A 228 14.03 -2.80 0.73
N HIS A 229 13.39 -3.97 0.78
CA HIS A 229 12.10 -4.20 0.14
C HIS A 229 11.08 -4.58 1.21
N PRO A 230 10.61 -3.60 2.00
CA PRO A 230 9.60 -3.84 3.02
C PRO A 230 8.26 -4.28 2.40
N PHE A 231 7.66 -5.27 3.04
CA PHE A 231 6.29 -5.74 2.84
C PHE A 231 5.43 -5.28 4.01
N TYR A 232 4.35 -4.56 3.75
CA TYR A 232 3.47 -3.95 4.74
C TYR A 232 2.08 -4.59 4.70
N ILE A 233 1.43 -4.66 5.86
CA ILE A 233 0.02 -5.02 5.99
C ILE A 233 -0.76 -4.02 6.85
N SER A 234 -2.06 -3.92 6.62
CA SER A 234 -3.01 -3.09 7.37
C SER A 234 -4.40 -3.72 7.36
N GLY A 235 -5.19 -3.49 8.42
CA GLY A 235 -6.61 -3.83 8.42
C GLY A 235 -7.46 -2.79 7.68
N GLY A 236 -8.29 -3.22 6.73
CA GLY A 236 -9.23 -2.36 6.02
C GLY A 236 -10.41 -1.91 6.89
N ASN A 237 -10.70 -2.58 8.01
CA ASN A 237 -11.71 -2.13 8.97
C ASN A 237 -11.37 -0.79 9.65
N LEU A 238 -10.09 -0.42 9.69
CA LEU A 238 -9.65 0.83 10.29
C LEU A 238 -10.07 2.01 9.41
N PHE A 239 -10.51 3.09 10.05
CA PHE A 239 -10.86 4.32 9.34
C PHE A 239 -9.62 4.89 8.64
N ASN A 240 -9.82 5.47 7.46
CA ASN A 240 -8.75 6.06 6.66
C ASN A 240 -8.00 7.15 7.44
N THR A 241 -8.68 7.92 8.27
CA THR A 241 -8.09 8.98 9.10
C THR A 241 -7.07 8.43 10.10
N VAL A 242 -7.34 7.27 10.70
CA VAL A 242 -6.43 6.61 11.64
C VAL A 242 -5.31 5.88 10.91
N ARG A 243 -5.58 5.38 9.69
CA ARG A 243 -4.53 4.84 8.81
C ARG A 243 -3.47 5.89 8.45
N CYS A 244 -3.87 7.16 8.32
CA CYS A 244 -2.98 8.28 8.00
C CYS A 244 -2.29 8.92 9.23
N ALA A 245 -2.75 8.63 10.46
CA ALA A 245 -2.33 9.35 11.66
C ALA A 245 -1.15 8.69 12.44
N HIS A 246 -0.35 7.84 11.78
CA HIS A 246 0.81 7.16 12.39
C HIS A 246 0.51 6.38 13.69
N ARG A 247 -0.69 5.75 13.81
CA ARG A 247 -1.09 4.96 15.00
C ARG A 247 -0.86 3.45 14.84
N ASN A 248 0.28 3.02 14.30
CA ASN A 248 0.60 1.60 14.04
C ASN A 248 -0.48 0.83 13.24
N THR A 249 -1.22 1.55 12.40
CA THR A 249 -2.29 1.01 11.55
C THR A 249 -1.77 0.40 10.26
N VAL A 250 -0.53 0.71 9.88
CA VAL A 250 0.22 0.08 8.79
C VAL A 250 1.50 -0.45 9.39
N VAL A 251 1.76 -1.76 9.24
CA VAL A 251 2.80 -2.47 9.96
C VAL A 251 3.71 -3.18 8.95
N PRO A 252 5.05 -3.04 9.03
CA PRO A 252 5.95 -3.84 8.18
C PRO A 252 5.88 -5.31 8.61
N ALA A 253 5.25 -6.15 7.80
CA ALA A 253 5.14 -7.58 8.02
C ALA A 253 6.39 -8.34 7.56
N GLY A 254 7.20 -7.78 6.67
CA GLY A 254 8.44 -8.43 6.23
C GLY A 254 9.42 -7.50 5.53
N PHE A 255 10.64 -8.01 5.35
CA PHE A 255 11.66 -7.47 4.46
C PHE A 255 12.02 -8.56 3.45
N LEU A 256 11.58 -8.36 2.22
CA LEU A 256 11.80 -9.29 1.11
C LEU A 256 13.27 -9.23 0.68
N ALA A 257 13.78 -10.38 0.24
CA ALA A 257 15.15 -10.48 -0.26
C ALA A 257 15.29 -9.73 -1.59
N ILE A 258 16.42 -9.03 -1.75
CA ILE A 258 16.79 -8.33 -2.99
C ILE A 258 18.01 -9.04 -3.57
N PRO A 259 17.80 -10.06 -4.43
CA PRO A 259 18.91 -10.75 -5.07
C PRO A 259 19.70 -9.80 -5.96
N LYS A 260 21.03 -9.82 -5.81
CA LYS A 260 21.98 -9.02 -6.59
C LYS A 260 22.89 -9.95 -7.38
N SER A 261 23.21 -9.54 -8.60
CA SER A 261 24.15 -10.25 -9.49
C SER A 261 25.07 -9.25 -10.18
N ASP A 262 26.11 -9.76 -10.83
CA ASP A 262 26.88 -8.95 -11.79
C ASP A 262 25.96 -8.44 -12.91
N ARG A 263 26.26 -7.24 -13.42
CA ARG A 263 25.49 -6.59 -14.50
C ARG A 263 25.30 -7.44 -15.75
N LYS A 264 26.26 -8.34 -16.05
CA LYS A 264 26.16 -9.28 -17.18
C LYS A 264 24.94 -10.20 -17.09
N TYR A 265 24.38 -10.39 -15.90
CA TYR A 265 23.20 -11.22 -15.65
C TYR A 265 21.90 -10.41 -15.47
N ASP A 266 21.92 -9.08 -15.54
CA ASP A 266 20.70 -8.26 -15.38
C ASP A 266 19.61 -8.63 -16.40
N ASN A 267 20.04 -9.10 -17.57
CA ASN A 267 19.18 -9.56 -18.65
C ASN A 267 19.10 -11.09 -18.80
N ASP A 268 19.69 -11.84 -17.87
CA ASP A 268 19.63 -13.30 -17.88
C ASP A 268 18.19 -13.78 -17.56
N PRO A 269 17.54 -14.55 -18.46
CA PRO A 269 16.18 -15.02 -18.23
C PRO A 269 16.04 -15.87 -16.97
N THR A 270 17.02 -16.75 -16.70
CA THR A 270 17.02 -17.62 -15.51
C THR A 270 17.06 -16.80 -14.23
N PHE A 271 17.93 -15.79 -14.17
CA PHE A 271 18.01 -14.90 -13.02
C PHE A 271 16.72 -14.10 -12.83
N ARG A 272 16.15 -13.54 -13.91
CA ARG A 272 14.88 -12.80 -13.85
C ARG A 272 13.75 -13.65 -13.28
N LYS A 273 13.64 -14.91 -13.75
CA LYS A 273 12.69 -15.92 -13.26
C LYS A 273 12.92 -16.24 -11.78
N PHE A 274 14.17 -16.50 -11.39
CA PHE A 274 14.52 -16.76 -9.98
C PHE A 274 14.14 -15.60 -9.06
N LYS A 275 14.34 -14.34 -9.49
CA LYS A 275 13.91 -13.19 -8.69
C LYS A 275 12.40 -13.24 -8.43
N GLN A 276 11.61 -13.56 -9.46
CA GLN A 276 10.15 -13.63 -9.39
C GLN A 276 9.67 -14.76 -8.48
N GLU A 277 10.25 -15.96 -8.63
CA GLU A 277 10.04 -17.09 -7.73
C GLU A 277 10.30 -16.68 -6.28
N LEU A 278 11.50 -16.17 -6.01
CA LEU A 278 11.91 -15.75 -4.67
C LEU A 278 10.92 -14.76 -4.07
N TYR A 279 10.44 -13.79 -4.84
CA TYR A 279 9.50 -12.79 -4.36
C TYR A 279 8.10 -13.37 -4.06
N HIS A 280 7.51 -14.15 -4.97
CA HIS A 280 6.19 -14.75 -4.77
C HIS A 280 6.20 -15.81 -3.67
N ASP A 281 7.23 -16.63 -3.61
CA ASP A 281 7.41 -17.65 -2.58
C ASP A 281 7.60 -17.01 -1.20
N SER A 282 8.34 -15.91 -1.14
CA SER A 282 8.50 -15.15 0.10
C SER A 282 7.17 -14.63 0.62
N ILE A 283 6.36 -14.00 -0.24
CA ILE A 283 5.03 -13.49 0.16
C ILE A 283 4.10 -14.65 0.55
N THR A 284 4.13 -15.75 -0.19
CA THR A 284 3.36 -16.97 0.12
C THR A 284 3.73 -17.53 1.49
N ALA A 285 5.03 -17.64 1.78
CA ALA A 285 5.54 -18.14 3.06
C ALA A 285 5.15 -17.21 4.22
N ILE A 286 5.25 -15.90 4.04
CA ILE A 286 4.86 -14.89 5.03
C ILE A 286 3.35 -14.99 5.33
N LEU A 287 2.50 -15.04 4.30
CA LEU A 287 1.03 -15.01 4.46
C LEU A 287 0.42 -16.38 4.79
N LYS A 288 1.21 -17.45 4.81
CA LYS A 288 0.74 -18.85 4.95
C LYS A 288 -0.20 -19.06 6.13
N THR A 289 -0.01 -18.35 7.25
CA THR A 289 -0.83 -18.48 8.46
C THR A 289 -2.27 -18.00 8.27
N PHE A 290 -2.54 -17.07 7.33
CA PHE A 290 -3.90 -16.62 7.05
C PHE A 290 -4.75 -17.63 6.29
N ARG A 291 -4.16 -18.48 5.43
CA ARG A 291 -4.91 -19.39 4.54
C ARG A 291 -6.05 -20.16 5.24
N PRO A 292 -5.83 -20.85 6.39
CA PRO A 292 -6.93 -21.54 7.08
C PRO A 292 -7.99 -20.58 7.63
N ARG A 293 -7.61 -19.34 7.98
CA ARG A 293 -8.49 -18.31 8.56
C ARG A 293 -9.30 -17.53 7.52
N MET A 294 -8.95 -17.68 6.24
CA MET A 294 -9.74 -17.18 5.12
C MET A 294 -10.88 -18.13 4.75
N ILE A 295 -10.80 -19.40 5.18
CA ILE A 295 -11.86 -20.40 4.97
C ILE A 295 -12.73 -20.53 6.22
N LYS A 296 -12.09 -20.67 7.39
CA LYS A 296 -12.78 -20.86 8.67
C LYS A 296 -12.59 -19.63 9.56
N PRO A 297 -13.69 -18.97 10.01
CA PRO A 297 -13.58 -17.84 10.92
C PRO A 297 -12.86 -18.20 12.22
N VAL A 298 -12.17 -17.21 12.80
CA VAL A 298 -11.49 -17.28 14.09
C VAL A 298 -12.11 -16.29 15.07
N VAL A 299 -12.23 -16.68 16.34
CA VAL A 299 -12.74 -15.78 17.37
C VAL A 299 -11.62 -14.84 17.79
N CYS A 300 -11.82 -13.54 17.54
CA CYS A 300 -10.88 -12.50 17.94
C CYS A 300 -11.58 -11.47 18.81
N ARG A 301 -10.84 -10.93 19.79
CA ARG A 301 -11.28 -9.75 20.53
C ARG A 301 -11.05 -8.51 19.67
N CYS A 302 -12.05 -7.65 19.57
CA CYS A 302 -12.01 -6.43 18.75
C CYS A 302 -11.86 -5.16 19.61
N PRO A 303 -11.74 -3.95 19.02
CA PRO A 303 -11.39 -2.74 19.78
C PRO A 303 -12.39 -2.33 20.87
N ASP A 304 -13.68 -2.61 20.67
CA ASP A 304 -14.73 -2.41 21.67
C ASP A 304 -14.76 -3.47 22.78
N ARG A 305 -13.78 -4.38 22.79
CA ARG A 305 -13.56 -5.47 23.75
C ARG A 305 -14.54 -6.64 23.64
N HIS A 306 -15.43 -6.67 22.66
CA HIS A 306 -16.22 -7.86 22.37
C HIS A 306 -15.40 -8.86 21.54
N PHE A 307 -15.67 -10.15 21.72
CA PHE A 307 -15.21 -11.16 20.79
C PHE A 307 -16.14 -11.20 19.58
N ARG A 308 -15.59 -11.51 18.40
CA ARG A 308 -16.33 -11.71 17.16
C ARG A 308 -15.66 -12.80 16.33
N CYS A 309 -16.46 -13.54 15.56
CA CYS A 309 -15.96 -14.48 14.56
C CYS A 309 -15.48 -13.70 13.32
N VAL A 310 -14.16 -13.59 13.17
CA VAL A 310 -13.44 -12.89 12.10
C VAL A 310 -13.12 -13.85 10.97
N ILE A 311 -13.41 -13.45 9.74
CA ILE A 311 -12.86 -14.07 8.53
C ILE A 311 -11.89 -13.09 7.85
N TYR A 312 -10.68 -13.55 7.56
CA TYR A 312 -9.67 -12.75 6.87
C TYR A 312 -9.80 -12.88 5.35
N ASP A 313 -9.34 -11.86 4.63
CA ASP A 313 -9.33 -11.84 3.18
C ASP A 313 -8.21 -10.94 2.65
N LEU A 314 -7.59 -11.30 1.53
CA LEU A 314 -6.56 -10.49 0.90
C LEU A 314 -7.24 -9.52 -0.06
N ALA A 315 -7.62 -8.36 0.45
CA ALA A 315 -8.60 -7.53 -0.22
C ALA A 315 -7.98 -6.56 -1.23
N THR A 316 -6.78 -6.04 -0.96
CA THR A 316 -6.06 -5.19 -1.92
C THR A 316 -4.55 -5.18 -1.71
N TYR A 317 -3.81 -4.95 -2.80
CA TYR A 317 -2.36 -4.84 -2.83
C TYR A 317 -1.95 -3.51 -3.47
N ILE A 318 -1.30 -2.63 -2.71
CA ILE A 318 -0.82 -1.33 -3.19
C ILE A 318 0.63 -1.49 -3.65
N ALA A 319 0.86 -1.23 -4.94
CA ALA A 319 2.17 -1.34 -5.58
C ALA A 319 2.28 -0.29 -6.70
N ASP A 320 3.51 0.08 -7.05
CA ASP A 320 3.77 0.89 -8.25
C ASP A 320 3.61 0.05 -9.54
N TYR A 321 3.70 0.67 -10.71
CA TYR A 321 3.44 -0.05 -11.96
C TYR A 321 4.42 -1.22 -12.22
N PRO A 322 5.75 -1.04 -12.14
CA PRO A 322 6.69 -2.15 -12.28
C PRO A 322 6.41 -3.31 -11.32
N GLU A 323 6.08 -3.03 -10.07
CA GLU A 323 5.75 -4.07 -9.10
C GLU A 323 4.36 -4.69 -9.34
N GLN A 324 3.38 -3.94 -9.86
CA GLN A 324 2.10 -4.50 -10.30
C GLN A 324 2.26 -5.49 -11.46
N VAL A 325 3.08 -5.16 -12.45
CA VAL A 325 3.44 -6.04 -13.58
C VAL A 325 4.06 -7.32 -13.05
N TYR A 326 4.98 -7.18 -12.12
CA TYR A 326 5.67 -8.27 -11.46
C TYR A 326 4.72 -9.18 -10.66
N LEU A 327 3.85 -8.59 -9.84
CA LEU A 327 2.86 -9.29 -9.03
C LEU A 327 1.83 -10.07 -9.86
N ALA A 328 1.38 -9.47 -10.97
CA ALA A 328 0.33 -10.04 -11.81
C ALA A 328 0.86 -11.05 -12.86
N GLY A 329 2.18 -11.19 -13.01
CA GLY A 329 2.76 -12.03 -14.06
C GLY A 329 2.45 -11.51 -15.47
N ILE A 330 2.47 -10.18 -15.64
CA ILE A 330 2.11 -9.50 -16.88
C ILE A 330 3.38 -8.95 -17.54
N VAL A 331 3.36 -8.81 -18.86
CA VAL A 331 4.47 -8.26 -19.65
C VAL A 331 4.53 -6.74 -19.46
N GLN A 332 5.75 -6.19 -19.33
CA GLN A 332 5.96 -4.75 -19.24
C GLN A 332 5.26 -4.00 -20.40
N ASN A 333 4.64 -2.87 -20.08
CA ASN A 333 3.79 -2.03 -20.94
C ASN A 333 2.35 -2.50 -21.15
N TRP A 334 1.97 -3.67 -20.63
CA TRP A 334 0.57 -4.10 -20.59
C TRP A 334 -0.14 -3.63 -19.31
N CYS A 335 -1.48 -3.65 -19.33
CA CYS A 335 -2.28 -3.31 -18.17
C CYS A 335 -2.43 -4.55 -17.26
N PRO A 336 -2.06 -4.49 -15.97
CA PRO A 336 -2.16 -5.65 -15.08
C PRO A 336 -3.60 -5.98 -14.66
N LYS A 337 -4.59 -5.17 -15.09
CA LYS A 337 -6.00 -5.28 -14.71
C LYS A 337 -6.95 -5.48 -15.87
N CYS A 338 -6.55 -5.08 -17.07
CA CYS A 338 -7.43 -4.99 -18.23
C CYS A 338 -6.75 -5.63 -19.45
N THR A 339 -7.55 -6.04 -20.43
CA THR A 339 -7.07 -6.73 -21.63
C THR A 339 -6.74 -5.86 -22.87
N PRO A 340 -6.57 -4.52 -22.82
CA PRO A 340 -6.26 -3.78 -24.05
C PRO A 340 -4.82 -4.05 -24.49
N LEU A 341 -4.60 -3.99 -25.80
CA LEU A 341 -3.28 -4.08 -26.39
C LEU A 341 -2.38 -2.93 -25.89
N PRO A 342 -1.06 -3.17 -25.74
CA PRO A 342 -0.11 -2.15 -25.26
C PRO A 342 0.02 -0.97 -26.22
N THR A 343 -0.35 -1.17 -27.49
CA THR A 343 -0.39 -0.15 -28.53
C THR A 343 -1.69 0.66 -28.56
N ASN A 344 -2.71 0.25 -27.79
CA ASN A 344 -4.00 0.92 -27.70
C ASN A 344 -4.62 0.76 -26.29
N LEU A 345 -3.89 1.22 -25.28
CA LEU A 345 -4.29 1.08 -23.87
C LEU A 345 -5.57 1.85 -23.50
N ASP A 346 -5.99 2.81 -24.33
CA ASP A 346 -7.24 3.55 -24.18
C ASP A 346 -8.43 2.87 -24.93
N GLY A 347 -8.21 1.71 -25.54
CA GLY A 347 -9.22 0.94 -26.26
C GLY A 347 -10.28 0.31 -25.34
N LEU A 348 -11.30 -0.28 -25.97
CA LEU A 348 -12.24 -1.15 -25.24
C LEU A 348 -11.47 -2.32 -24.64
N ALA A 349 -11.70 -2.56 -23.36
CA ALA A 349 -11.02 -3.61 -22.62
C ALA A 349 -11.95 -4.30 -21.64
N ASP A 350 -11.79 -5.62 -21.54
CA ASP A 350 -12.34 -6.41 -20.46
C ASP A 350 -11.37 -6.42 -19.27
N SER A 351 -11.83 -6.98 -18.15
CA SER A 351 -11.00 -7.17 -16.96
C SER A 351 -10.23 -8.48 -17.05
N HIS A 352 -8.95 -8.46 -16.67
CA HIS A 352 -8.26 -9.69 -16.32
C HIS A 352 -8.90 -10.30 -15.06
N SER A 353 -8.83 -11.62 -14.99
CA SER A 353 -9.16 -12.39 -13.80
C SER A 353 -8.29 -13.65 -13.79
N GLN A 354 -8.13 -14.25 -12.62
CA GLN A 354 -7.43 -15.52 -12.48
C GLN A 354 -8.03 -16.59 -13.40
N GLN A 355 -9.37 -16.68 -13.46
CA GLN A 355 -10.06 -17.65 -14.31
C GLN A 355 -9.76 -17.42 -15.81
N PHE A 356 -9.72 -16.15 -16.24
CA PHE A 356 -9.36 -15.80 -17.61
C PHE A 356 -7.92 -16.21 -17.94
N THR A 357 -6.98 -15.87 -17.05
CA THR A 357 -5.57 -16.22 -17.20
C THR A 357 -5.38 -17.74 -17.25
N GLU A 358 -5.97 -18.49 -16.31
CA GLU A 358 -5.92 -19.96 -16.29
C GLU A 358 -6.52 -20.57 -17.57
N GLY A 359 -7.63 -20.04 -18.07
CA GLY A 359 -8.24 -20.51 -19.32
C GLY A 359 -7.32 -20.35 -20.52
N LEU A 360 -6.73 -19.16 -20.70
CA LEU A 360 -5.80 -18.90 -21.80
C LEU A 360 -4.54 -19.75 -21.70
N VAL A 361 -3.98 -19.86 -20.50
CA VAL A 361 -2.77 -20.62 -20.22
C VAL A 361 -2.94 -22.11 -20.56
N ASN A 362 -4.14 -22.66 -20.40
CA ASN A 362 -4.43 -24.05 -20.76
C ASN A 362 -4.62 -24.27 -22.28
N GLU A 363 -4.91 -23.21 -23.05
CA GLU A 363 -5.30 -23.30 -24.46
C GLU A 363 -4.24 -22.78 -25.44
N LEU A 364 -3.38 -21.85 -24.99
CA LEU A 364 -2.45 -21.11 -25.84
C LEU A 364 -0.99 -21.45 -25.53
N ASP A 365 -0.13 -21.31 -26.53
CA ASP A 365 1.32 -21.40 -26.34
C ASP A 365 1.90 -20.09 -25.77
N SER A 366 3.09 -20.19 -25.16
CA SER A 366 3.82 -19.08 -24.51
C SER A 366 3.95 -17.83 -25.38
N LYS A 367 4.20 -18.01 -26.68
CA LYS A 367 4.39 -16.88 -27.59
C LYS A 367 3.07 -16.13 -27.78
N ARG A 368 1.96 -16.85 -27.95
CA ARG A 368 0.64 -16.23 -28.07
C ARG A 368 0.18 -15.56 -26.77
N LEU A 369 0.45 -16.18 -25.63
CA LEU A 369 0.19 -15.58 -24.31
C LEU A 369 0.93 -14.25 -24.14
N TRP A 370 2.21 -14.22 -24.52
CA TRP A 370 3.05 -13.03 -24.45
C TRP A 370 2.60 -11.93 -25.43
N ASP A 371 2.44 -12.28 -26.72
CA ASP A 371 2.21 -11.32 -27.80
C ASP A 371 0.76 -10.80 -27.86
N GLU A 372 -0.24 -11.66 -27.59
CA GLU A 372 -1.66 -11.32 -27.75
C GLU A 372 -2.32 -10.87 -26.43
N TYR A 373 -1.82 -11.31 -25.28
CA TYR A 373 -2.45 -11.07 -23.97
C TYR A 373 -1.51 -10.46 -22.93
N GLY A 374 -0.21 -10.34 -23.22
CA GLY A 374 0.78 -9.83 -22.28
C GLY A 374 0.89 -10.67 -21.02
N ILE A 375 0.64 -11.98 -21.11
CA ILE A 375 0.78 -12.92 -19.99
C ILE A 375 2.15 -13.58 -20.09
N ASP A 376 2.90 -13.51 -19.00
CA ASP A 376 4.16 -14.23 -18.85
C ASP A 376 3.86 -15.62 -18.25
N ASP A 377 3.84 -16.63 -19.11
CA ASP A 377 3.51 -18.00 -18.71
C ASP A 377 4.66 -18.73 -18.03
N ASP A 378 5.89 -18.23 -18.15
CA ASP A 378 7.00 -18.64 -17.28
C ASP A 378 6.70 -18.32 -15.80
N ILE A 379 5.80 -17.37 -15.53
CA ILE A 379 5.34 -16.97 -14.19
C ILE A 379 4.03 -17.67 -13.79
N THR A 380 3.15 -17.96 -14.75
CA THR A 380 1.81 -18.51 -14.48
C THR A 380 1.71 -20.03 -14.64
N MET A 381 2.71 -20.69 -15.25
CA MET A 381 2.77 -22.15 -15.43
C MET A 381 4.01 -22.79 -14.79
N SER A 382 3.79 -23.56 -13.72
CA SER A 382 4.57 -24.79 -13.50
C SER A 382 3.72 -25.86 -12.81
N PHE A 383 2.74 -26.41 -13.53
CA PHE A 383 2.20 -27.72 -13.17
C PHE A 383 3.29 -28.77 -13.42
N SER A 384 4.11 -29.05 -12.42
CA SER A 384 4.80 -30.34 -12.41
C SER A 384 3.72 -31.41 -12.20
N ARG A 385 3.51 -32.24 -13.23
CA ARG A 385 2.88 -33.56 -13.04
C ARG A 385 3.62 -34.22 -11.89
N LEU A 386 2.91 -34.43 -10.78
CA LEU A 386 3.41 -35.13 -9.61
C LEU A 386 4.15 -36.42 -10.02
N GLN A 387 5.43 -36.52 -9.67
CA GLN A 387 5.83 -37.66 -8.85
C GLN A 387 5.79 -37.23 -7.39
N GLN A 388 5.00 -38.02 -6.65
CA GLN A 388 4.72 -37.90 -5.24
C GLN A 388 6.02 -37.88 -4.43
N THR A 389 6.04 -37.08 -3.35
CA THR A 389 7.15 -36.92 -2.39
C THR A 389 8.28 -35.97 -2.80
N SER A 390 7.93 -34.71 -3.07
CA SER A 390 8.74 -33.52 -2.74
C SER A 390 7.85 -32.31 -2.98
N ILE A 391 7.87 -31.30 -2.10
CA ILE A 391 7.19 -30.02 -2.36
C ILE A 391 8.00 -29.34 -3.47
N LEU A 392 7.68 -29.64 -4.73
CA LEU A 392 8.13 -28.82 -5.86
C LEU A 392 7.23 -27.59 -5.89
N ILE A 393 7.85 -26.43 -5.75
CA ILE A 393 7.20 -25.14 -5.76
C ILE A 393 6.89 -24.77 -7.21
N THR A 394 5.65 -24.40 -7.45
CA THR A 394 5.07 -24.03 -8.75
C THR A 394 5.11 -22.51 -8.88
N LEU A 395 5.67 -21.99 -9.98
CA LEU A 395 5.50 -20.61 -10.40
C LEU A 395 4.03 -20.31 -10.64
N GLN A 396 3.41 -19.70 -9.64
CA GLN A 396 2.10 -19.07 -9.70
C GLN A 396 2.19 -17.77 -8.88
N PRO A 397 1.48 -16.70 -9.29
CA PRO A 397 1.29 -15.56 -8.42
C PRO A 397 0.83 -16.03 -7.04
N PHE A 398 1.41 -15.47 -5.98
CA PHE A 398 1.19 -15.93 -4.59
C PHE A 398 -0.30 -16.09 -4.23
N THR A 399 -1.18 -15.31 -4.87
CA THR A 399 -2.64 -15.32 -4.67
C THR A 399 -3.28 -16.66 -4.98
N PHE A 400 -2.72 -17.48 -5.88
CA PHE A 400 -3.23 -18.82 -6.20
C PHE A 400 -3.23 -19.76 -4.98
N HIS A 401 -2.37 -19.49 -3.99
CA HIS A 401 -2.30 -20.27 -2.76
C HIS A 401 -3.32 -19.85 -1.70
N PHE A 402 -4.08 -18.77 -1.93
CA PHE A 402 -5.04 -18.21 -0.98
C PHE A 402 -6.46 -18.18 -1.57
N PRO A 403 -7.48 -18.61 -0.80
CA PRO A 403 -8.85 -18.60 -1.29
C PRO A 403 -9.36 -17.17 -1.49
N CYS A 404 -10.18 -16.95 -2.52
CA CYS A 404 -10.78 -15.65 -2.84
C CYS A 404 -9.78 -14.51 -3.14
N ALA A 405 -8.49 -14.83 -3.34
CA ALA A 405 -7.46 -13.87 -3.73
C ALA A 405 -7.22 -13.93 -5.23
N ASP A 406 -7.61 -12.88 -5.96
CA ASP A 406 -7.28 -12.70 -7.38
C ASP A 406 -6.41 -11.45 -7.52
N ILE A 407 -5.19 -11.61 -8.02
CA ILE A 407 -4.23 -10.51 -8.11
C ILE A 407 -4.76 -9.36 -8.97
N HIS A 408 -5.44 -9.65 -10.08
CA HIS A 408 -5.96 -8.62 -11.01
C HIS A 408 -7.08 -7.80 -10.36
N GLU A 409 -7.85 -8.42 -9.46
CA GLU A 409 -8.80 -7.74 -8.59
C GLU A 409 -8.08 -6.93 -7.49
N MET A 410 -7.16 -7.56 -6.77
CA MET A 410 -6.51 -7.00 -5.58
C MET A 410 -5.65 -5.77 -5.86
N LEU A 411 -4.95 -5.71 -6.99
CA LEU A 411 -4.03 -4.61 -7.29
C LEU A 411 -4.73 -3.26 -7.10
N SER A 412 -4.07 -2.28 -6.49
CA SER A 412 -4.58 -0.92 -6.37
C SER A 412 -3.52 0.05 -6.84
N ALA A 413 -3.97 1.08 -7.56
CA ALA A 413 -3.11 2.13 -8.08
C ALA A 413 -2.47 2.93 -6.93
N ASP A 414 -1.15 3.04 -6.98
CA ASP A 414 -0.42 4.00 -6.16
C ASP A 414 -0.58 5.40 -6.77
N LEU A 415 -1.42 6.24 -6.15
CA LEU A 415 -1.67 7.61 -6.60
C LEU A 415 -0.38 8.45 -6.66
N LEU A 416 0.58 8.21 -5.75
CA LEU A 416 1.82 8.95 -5.73
C LEU A 416 2.70 8.58 -6.91
N HIS A 417 2.98 7.29 -7.09
CA HIS A 417 3.91 6.83 -8.12
C HIS A 417 3.30 6.90 -9.53
N GLN A 418 2.00 6.64 -9.68
CA GLN A 418 1.37 6.56 -11.00
C GLN A 418 0.81 7.91 -11.47
N LEU A 419 0.01 8.59 -10.64
CA LEU A 419 -0.61 9.87 -11.06
C LEU A 419 0.30 11.07 -10.85
N ILE A 420 0.86 11.22 -9.65
CA ILE A 420 1.57 12.44 -9.28
C ILE A 420 2.99 12.44 -9.85
N LYS A 421 3.79 11.40 -9.57
CA LYS A 421 5.15 11.29 -10.11
C LYS A 421 5.11 10.89 -11.58
N GLY A 422 4.50 9.74 -11.90
CA GLY A 422 4.43 9.24 -13.27
C GLY A 422 3.77 10.22 -14.24
N MET A 423 2.46 10.41 -14.15
CA MET A 423 1.77 11.23 -15.15
C MET A 423 2.05 12.71 -15.10
N PHE A 424 1.91 13.33 -13.93
CA PHE A 424 2.08 14.78 -13.87
C PHE A 424 3.56 15.14 -14.08
N LYS A 425 4.45 14.63 -13.22
CA LYS A 425 5.84 15.07 -13.20
C LYS A 425 6.70 14.43 -14.30
N ASP A 426 6.60 13.12 -14.56
CA ASP A 426 7.48 12.44 -15.53
C ASP A 426 6.95 12.52 -16.97
N HIS A 427 5.64 12.71 -17.17
CA HIS A 427 5.04 12.82 -18.51
C HIS A 427 4.58 14.24 -18.85
N LEU A 428 3.55 14.79 -18.21
CA LEU A 428 2.96 16.06 -18.63
C LEU A 428 3.94 17.25 -18.55
N VAL A 429 4.71 17.35 -17.47
CA VAL A 429 5.74 18.40 -17.33
C VAL A 429 6.86 18.21 -18.37
N GLN A 430 7.25 16.96 -18.66
CA GLN A 430 8.24 16.67 -19.70
C GLN A 430 7.72 17.03 -21.09
N TRP A 431 6.48 16.67 -21.42
CA TRP A 431 5.85 16.96 -22.71
C TRP A 431 5.69 18.46 -22.99
N VAL A 432 5.47 19.26 -21.95
CA VAL A 432 5.52 20.72 -22.06
C VAL A 432 6.93 21.19 -22.41
N GLY A 433 7.96 20.63 -21.77
CA GLY A 433 9.34 20.90 -22.13
C GLY A 433 9.65 20.54 -23.59
N ASP A 434 9.29 19.32 -24.00
CA ASP A 434 9.47 18.82 -25.37
C ASP A 434 8.76 19.69 -26.40
N TYR A 435 7.55 20.16 -26.09
CA TYR A 435 6.83 21.11 -26.94
C TYR A 435 7.62 22.40 -27.16
N LEU A 436 8.12 23.01 -26.08
CA LEU A 436 8.88 24.26 -26.17
C LEU A 436 10.15 24.08 -27.01
N TYR A 437 10.82 22.94 -26.86
CA TYR A 437 11.99 22.59 -27.69
C TYR A 437 11.65 22.45 -29.17
N LEU A 438 10.51 21.81 -29.49
CA LEU A 438 10.06 21.64 -30.87
C LEU A 438 9.63 22.96 -31.51
N GLU A 439 8.92 23.82 -30.78
CA GLU A 439 8.36 25.07 -31.29
C GLU A 439 9.41 26.19 -31.43
N HIS A 440 10.29 26.34 -30.43
CA HIS A 440 11.19 27.49 -30.32
C HIS A 440 12.67 27.16 -30.52
N GLY A 441 13.01 25.87 -30.62
CA GLY A 441 14.40 25.42 -30.65
C GLY A 441 15.11 25.56 -29.29
N LYS A 442 16.27 24.92 -29.18
CA LYS A 442 16.95 24.70 -27.89
C LYS A 442 17.26 25.96 -27.09
N ALA A 443 17.78 27.00 -27.73
CA ALA A 443 18.20 28.22 -27.03
C ALA A 443 17.00 28.96 -26.41
N GLN A 444 16.01 29.29 -27.24
CA GLN A 444 14.82 30.02 -26.79
C GLN A 444 13.95 29.18 -25.85
N ALA A 445 13.85 27.86 -26.05
CA ALA A 445 13.15 26.97 -25.12
C ALA A 445 13.77 27.01 -23.71
N ASN A 446 15.10 27.06 -23.59
CA ASN A 446 15.76 27.18 -22.30
C ASN A 446 15.45 28.51 -21.60
N GLU A 447 15.44 29.62 -22.33
CA GLU A 447 15.06 30.93 -21.79
C GLU A 447 13.60 30.93 -21.29
N ILE A 448 12.69 30.32 -22.04
CA ILE A 448 11.28 30.16 -21.62
C ILE A 448 11.19 29.27 -20.38
N LEU A 449 11.92 28.15 -20.33
CA LEU A 449 11.93 27.26 -19.17
C LEU A 449 12.48 27.95 -17.91
N ASP A 450 13.48 28.83 -18.07
CA ASP A 450 14.01 29.65 -16.99
C ASP A 450 13.00 30.71 -16.53
N ASP A 451 12.24 31.33 -17.44
CA ASP A 451 11.14 32.23 -17.03
C ASP A 451 10.02 31.46 -16.31
N ILE A 452 9.64 30.26 -16.78
CA ILE A 452 8.68 29.39 -16.08
C ILE A 452 9.16 29.12 -14.65
N ASP A 453 10.45 28.84 -14.48
CA ASP A 453 11.07 28.61 -13.17
C ASP A 453 11.05 29.86 -12.30
N CYS A 454 11.27 31.05 -12.87
CA CYS A 454 11.12 32.34 -12.20
C CYS A 454 9.67 32.58 -11.76
N ARG A 455 8.67 32.27 -12.60
CA ARG A 455 7.24 32.39 -12.26
C ARG A 455 6.85 31.45 -11.12
N ILE A 456 7.38 30.23 -11.12
CA ILE A 456 7.20 29.27 -10.02
C ILE A 456 7.82 29.81 -8.72
N ALA A 457 9.02 30.41 -8.80
CA ALA A 457 9.68 31.02 -7.65
C ALA A 457 8.94 32.25 -7.11
N ALA A 458 8.27 33.00 -8.00
CA ALA A 458 7.48 34.18 -7.68
C ALA A 458 6.09 33.87 -7.08
N ALA A 459 5.71 32.60 -6.92
CA ALA A 459 4.44 32.22 -6.32
C ALA A 459 4.29 32.86 -4.92
N PRO A 460 3.15 33.51 -4.63
CA PRO A 460 2.98 34.26 -3.38
C PRO A 460 3.02 33.34 -2.16
N LEU A 461 3.47 33.89 -1.04
CA LEU A 461 3.54 33.16 0.21
C LEU A 461 2.14 32.80 0.71
N PHE A 462 1.89 31.50 0.89
CA PHE A 462 0.65 30.99 1.43
C PHE A 462 0.91 29.79 2.35
N SER A 463 0.11 29.66 3.41
CA SER A 463 0.23 28.55 4.37
C SER A 463 0.00 27.21 3.67
N GLY A 464 0.92 26.26 3.82
CA GLY A 464 0.84 24.95 3.16
C GLY A 464 1.21 24.94 1.67
N LEU A 465 1.72 26.06 1.14
CA LEU A 465 2.37 26.12 -0.17
C LEU A 465 3.89 26.08 -0.02
N ARG A 466 4.53 25.08 -0.63
CA ARG A 466 6.00 24.94 -0.61
C ARG A 466 6.63 25.97 -1.54
N ARG A 467 7.79 26.50 -1.15
CA ARG A 467 8.59 27.43 -1.96
C ARG A 467 9.51 26.70 -2.93
N PHE A 468 9.72 27.31 -4.09
CA PHE A 468 10.61 26.85 -5.13
C PHE A 468 11.59 27.97 -5.52
N PRO A 469 12.55 28.33 -4.65
CA PRO A 469 13.39 29.52 -4.85
C PRO A 469 14.26 29.48 -6.13
N HIS A 470 14.53 28.28 -6.66
CA HIS A 470 15.26 28.06 -7.90
C HIS A 470 14.42 27.31 -8.94
N GLY A 471 13.09 27.47 -8.91
CA GLY A 471 12.18 26.82 -9.84
C GLY A 471 12.21 25.30 -9.72
N ARG A 472 12.35 24.57 -10.84
CA ARG A 472 12.24 23.10 -10.92
C ARG A 472 13.59 22.37 -10.99
N ARG A 473 14.72 23.06 -10.93
CA ARG A 473 16.07 22.46 -11.11
C ARG A 473 16.59 21.74 -9.85
N PHE A 474 15.88 20.75 -9.34
CA PHE A 474 16.34 19.89 -8.24
C PHE A 474 16.98 18.60 -8.75
N LYS A 475 18.06 18.17 -8.09
CA LYS A 475 18.71 16.86 -8.37
C LYS A 475 17.87 15.66 -7.91
N GLN A 476 17.07 15.83 -6.85
CA GLN A 476 16.24 14.78 -6.29
C GLN A 476 14.84 15.32 -5.99
N TRP A 477 13.82 14.69 -6.59
CA TRP A 477 12.42 15.06 -6.40
C TRP A 477 11.76 14.12 -5.39
N THR A 478 11.13 14.69 -4.37
CA THR A 478 10.26 13.93 -3.46
C THR A 478 8.80 13.93 -3.98
N GLY A 479 7.98 13.06 -3.39
CA GLY A 479 6.55 13.06 -3.67
C GLY A 479 5.87 14.38 -3.33
N ASP A 480 6.29 15.02 -2.25
CA ASP A 480 5.73 16.30 -1.82
C ASP A 480 6.19 17.47 -2.68
N ASP A 481 7.39 17.41 -3.26
CA ASP A 481 7.82 18.36 -4.30
C ASP A 481 6.88 18.32 -5.51
N SER A 482 6.54 17.10 -5.96
CA SER A 482 5.64 16.90 -7.10
C SER A 482 4.23 17.45 -6.80
N LYS A 483 3.69 17.14 -5.62
CA LYS A 483 2.38 17.68 -5.17
C LYS A 483 2.38 19.20 -5.03
N ALA A 484 3.48 19.80 -4.58
CA ALA A 484 3.59 21.24 -4.45
C ALA A 484 3.67 21.90 -5.83
N LEU A 485 4.41 21.31 -6.77
CA LEU A 485 4.48 21.80 -8.15
C LEU A 485 3.09 21.83 -8.81
N MET A 486 2.27 20.79 -8.60
CA MET A 486 0.88 20.74 -9.12
C MET A 486 0.05 21.98 -8.75
N LYS A 487 0.33 22.64 -7.62
CA LYS A 487 -0.42 23.82 -7.15
C LYS A 487 -0.06 25.11 -7.90
N VAL A 488 1.14 25.20 -8.47
CA VAL A 488 1.70 26.44 -9.05
C VAL A 488 2.01 26.33 -10.55
N TYR A 489 1.93 25.13 -11.12
CA TYR A 489 2.41 24.88 -12.48
C TYR A 489 1.56 25.52 -13.59
N LEU A 490 0.22 25.47 -13.47
CA LEU A 490 -0.70 26.03 -14.48
C LEU A 490 -0.44 27.51 -14.80
N PRO A 491 -0.40 28.44 -13.81
CA PRO A 491 -0.12 29.84 -14.11
C PRO A 491 1.29 30.06 -14.65
N ALA A 492 2.27 29.22 -14.27
CA ALA A 492 3.65 29.36 -14.72
C ALA A 492 3.82 29.12 -16.23
N ILE A 493 3.09 28.15 -16.79
CA ILE A 493 3.18 27.82 -18.23
C ILE A 493 2.25 28.64 -19.11
N SER A 494 1.28 29.36 -18.51
CA SER A 494 0.30 30.14 -19.26
C SER A 494 0.96 31.23 -20.09
N GLY A 495 0.57 31.33 -21.36
CA GLY A 495 1.15 32.26 -22.34
C GLY A 495 2.40 31.73 -23.07
N TYR A 496 3.02 30.65 -22.59
CA TYR A 496 4.13 29.99 -23.29
C TYR A 496 3.72 28.75 -24.08
N VAL A 497 2.56 28.18 -23.75
CA VAL A 497 2.02 26.99 -24.43
C VAL A 497 0.61 27.26 -24.96
N PRO A 498 0.15 26.50 -25.97
CA PRO A 498 -1.21 26.59 -26.47
C PRO A 498 -2.25 26.46 -25.34
N PRO A 499 -3.35 27.22 -25.36
CA PRO A 499 -4.38 27.14 -24.32
C PRO A 499 -4.91 25.72 -24.09
N LYS A 500 -4.96 24.88 -25.15
CA LYS A 500 -5.35 23.47 -25.05
C LYS A 500 -4.41 22.63 -24.17
N MET A 501 -3.09 22.92 -24.12
CA MET A 501 -2.15 22.24 -23.22
C MET A 501 -2.45 22.59 -21.76
N VAL A 502 -2.73 23.87 -21.48
CA VAL A 502 -3.13 24.32 -20.14
C VAL A 502 -4.44 23.65 -19.72
N GLN A 503 -5.43 23.59 -20.62
CA GLN A 503 -6.70 22.89 -20.39
C GLN A 503 -6.52 21.40 -20.12
N CYS A 504 -5.62 20.74 -20.86
CA CYS A 504 -5.26 19.34 -20.64
C CYS A 504 -4.74 19.10 -19.23
N ILE A 505 -3.73 19.89 -18.81
CA ILE A 505 -3.13 19.75 -17.49
C ILE A 505 -4.16 20.11 -16.40
N SER A 506 -4.99 21.13 -16.61
CA SER A 506 -6.07 21.49 -15.69
C SER A 506 -7.06 20.34 -15.50
N ALA A 507 -7.51 19.70 -16.58
CA ALA A 507 -8.43 18.56 -16.49
C ALA A 507 -7.80 17.36 -15.77
N PHE A 508 -6.49 17.11 -15.99
CA PHE A 508 -5.75 16.10 -15.24
C PHE A 508 -5.69 16.42 -13.74
N LEU A 509 -5.37 17.67 -13.38
CA LEU A 509 -5.32 18.11 -11.99
C LEU A 509 -6.69 17.99 -11.32
N ASP A 510 -7.79 18.37 -12.00
CA ASP A 510 -9.16 18.17 -11.52
C ASP A 510 -9.40 16.70 -11.16
N ALA A 511 -9.07 15.77 -12.07
CA ALA A 511 -9.21 14.33 -11.84
C ALA A 511 -8.39 13.86 -10.63
N CYS A 512 -7.12 14.28 -10.52
CA CYS A 512 -6.28 13.94 -9.37
C CYS A 512 -6.82 14.45 -8.04
N TYR A 513 -7.31 15.69 -7.98
CA TYR A 513 -7.86 16.25 -6.75
C TYR A 513 -9.17 15.57 -6.35
N ILE A 514 -10.01 15.20 -7.31
CA ILE A 514 -11.25 14.44 -7.03
C ILE A 514 -10.92 13.04 -6.51
N ALA A 515 -10.00 12.31 -7.17
CA ALA A 515 -9.60 10.96 -6.78
C ALA A 515 -8.96 10.90 -5.37
N ARG A 516 -8.40 12.02 -4.90
CA ARG A 516 -7.77 12.15 -3.57
C ARG A 516 -8.71 12.60 -2.45
N ARG A 517 -10.00 12.84 -2.73
CA ARG A 517 -10.96 13.23 -1.69
C ARG A 517 -11.13 12.09 -0.68
N ALA A 518 -11.21 12.44 0.61
CA ALA A 518 -11.48 11.48 1.68
C ALA A 518 -12.87 10.83 1.53
N ASP A 519 -13.83 11.61 1.04
CA ASP A 519 -15.17 11.17 0.70
C ASP A 519 -15.40 11.30 -0.80
N ILE A 520 -15.94 10.25 -1.40
CA ILE A 520 -16.39 10.26 -2.79
C ILE A 520 -17.90 10.06 -2.79
N THR A 521 -18.63 10.94 -3.47
CA THR A 521 -20.07 10.79 -3.72
C THR A 521 -20.32 10.37 -5.17
N GLN A 522 -21.57 10.07 -5.51
CA GLN A 522 -21.96 9.83 -6.90
C GLN A 522 -21.61 11.03 -7.82
N GLU A 523 -21.81 12.26 -7.33
CA GLU A 523 -21.44 13.48 -8.05
C GLU A 523 -19.93 13.59 -8.22
N SER A 524 -19.15 13.20 -7.21
CA SER A 524 -17.69 13.19 -7.30
C SER A 524 -17.22 12.17 -8.34
N LEU A 525 -17.85 10.99 -8.44
CA LEU A 525 -17.55 10.01 -9.48
C LEU A 525 -17.90 10.54 -10.88
N ALA A 526 -19.06 11.19 -11.03
CA ALA A 526 -19.45 11.80 -12.29
C ALA A 526 -18.49 12.93 -12.70
N ALA A 527 -18.13 13.81 -11.76
CA ALA A 527 -17.17 14.88 -12.00
C ALA A 527 -15.76 14.35 -12.33
N LEU A 528 -15.36 13.24 -11.70
CA LEU A 528 -14.12 12.54 -12.04
C LEU A 528 -14.18 12.07 -13.49
N GLN A 529 -15.23 11.35 -13.88
CA GLN A 529 -15.42 10.87 -15.26
C GLN A 529 -15.38 12.03 -16.28
N THR A 530 -16.06 13.14 -16.00
CA THR A 530 -16.01 14.34 -16.86
C THR A 530 -14.61 14.94 -16.94
N ALA A 531 -13.85 15.00 -15.84
CA ALA A 531 -12.47 15.49 -15.85
C ALA A 531 -11.55 14.59 -16.68
N ILE A 532 -11.75 13.27 -16.60
CA ILE A 532 -11.05 12.27 -17.40
C ILE A 532 -11.34 12.46 -18.89
N GLU A 533 -12.61 12.60 -19.28
CA GLU A 533 -13.02 12.85 -20.67
C GLU A 533 -12.45 14.16 -21.23
N ARG A 534 -12.45 15.23 -20.43
CA ARG A 534 -11.80 16.51 -20.78
C ARG A 534 -10.30 16.33 -20.98
N PHE A 535 -9.64 15.56 -20.11
CA PHE A 535 -8.22 15.24 -20.28
C PHE A 535 -7.97 14.50 -21.59
N HIS A 536 -8.74 13.44 -21.89
CA HIS A 536 -8.61 12.70 -23.15
C HIS A 536 -8.86 13.57 -24.39
N THR A 537 -9.79 14.52 -24.31
CA THR A 537 -10.08 15.46 -25.40
C THR A 537 -8.93 16.44 -25.62
N HIS A 538 -8.41 17.03 -24.54
CA HIS A 538 -7.40 18.09 -24.65
C HIS A 538 -5.98 17.55 -24.86
N ARG A 539 -5.65 16.34 -24.38
CA ARG A 539 -4.30 15.76 -24.54
C ARG A 539 -3.89 15.59 -25.99
N GLU A 540 -4.84 15.47 -26.91
CA GLU A 540 -4.61 15.41 -28.37
C GLU A 540 -3.73 16.55 -28.88
N ILE A 541 -3.68 17.70 -28.18
CA ILE A 541 -2.77 18.78 -28.52
C ILE A 541 -1.31 18.32 -28.59
N PHE A 542 -0.87 17.45 -27.68
CA PHE A 542 0.48 16.91 -27.65
C PHE A 542 0.75 15.97 -28.84
N ARG A 543 -0.27 15.32 -29.39
CA ARG A 543 -0.13 14.54 -30.62
C ARG A 543 -0.05 15.47 -31.83
N THR A 544 -0.95 16.44 -31.94
CA THR A 544 -1.00 17.38 -33.07
C THR A 544 0.19 18.35 -33.12
N SER A 545 0.83 18.64 -31.98
CA SER A 545 2.04 19.45 -31.90
C SER A 545 3.33 18.65 -32.16
N GLY A 546 3.23 17.35 -32.46
CA GLY A 546 4.38 16.50 -32.73
C GLY A 546 5.16 16.01 -31.50
N VAL A 547 4.71 16.31 -30.27
CA VAL A 547 5.36 15.83 -29.03
C VAL A 547 5.12 14.33 -28.82
N ARG A 548 3.91 13.86 -29.15
CA ARG A 548 3.47 12.46 -29.02
C ARG A 548 2.85 11.95 -30.32
N PRO A 549 3.60 11.89 -31.44
CA PRO A 549 3.05 11.56 -32.74
C PRO A 549 2.52 10.12 -32.83
N THR A 550 3.11 9.20 -32.05
CA THR A 550 2.74 7.78 -31.96
C THR A 550 1.69 7.48 -30.89
N GLY A 551 1.13 8.52 -30.24
CA GLY A 551 0.09 8.39 -29.23
C GLY A 551 0.60 8.37 -27.79
N PHE A 552 -0.32 8.08 -26.87
CA PHE A 552 -0.10 8.24 -25.44
C PHE A 552 0.31 6.95 -24.74
N ASN A 553 -0.12 5.76 -25.19
CA ASN A 553 0.23 4.40 -24.73
C ASN A 553 1.02 4.33 -23.41
N LEU A 554 0.38 4.79 -22.33
CA LEU A 554 0.95 4.79 -21.00
C LEU A 554 0.17 3.80 -20.15
N PRO A 555 0.81 2.75 -19.61
CA PRO A 555 0.13 1.63 -18.95
C PRO A 555 -0.74 1.99 -17.74
N CYS A 556 -0.65 3.22 -17.21
CA CYS A 556 -1.13 3.46 -15.85
C CYS A 556 -1.48 4.90 -15.45
N PRO A 557 -2.58 5.51 -15.95
CA PRO A 557 -3.18 6.52 -15.05
C PRO A 557 -4.69 6.64 -15.03
N LEU A 558 -5.35 6.65 -16.19
CA LEU A 558 -6.75 7.00 -16.28
C LEU A 558 -7.68 5.79 -16.37
N VAL A 559 -7.21 4.70 -16.97
CA VAL A 559 -7.91 3.40 -16.90
C VAL A 559 -8.05 2.94 -15.45
N ALA A 560 -7.04 3.17 -14.60
CA ALA A 560 -7.10 2.88 -13.18
C ALA A 560 -8.11 3.74 -12.39
N THR A 561 -8.34 4.99 -12.80
CA THR A 561 -9.38 5.83 -12.17
C THR A 561 -10.78 5.42 -12.60
N THR A 562 -10.97 4.98 -13.86
CA THR A 562 -12.21 4.32 -14.30
C THR A 562 -12.47 3.02 -13.51
N PHE A 563 -11.43 2.33 -13.05
CA PHE A 563 -11.57 1.13 -12.21
C PHE A 563 -11.74 1.39 -10.70
N MET A 564 -11.20 2.49 -10.17
CA MET A 564 -11.59 2.99 -8.83
C MET A 564 -13.11 3.23 -8.75
N ILE A 565 -13.72 3.67 -9.87
CA ILE A 565 -15.17 3.77 -10.04
C ILE A 565 -15.80 2.36 -10.05
N LYS A 566 -15.28 1.39 -10.82
CA LYS A 566 -15.79 0.00 -10.82
C LYS A 566 -15.75 -0.67 -9.45
N TYR A 567 -14.66 -0.59 -8.67
CA TYR A 567 -14.58 -1.19 -7.31
C TYR A 567 -15.62 -0.62 -6.33
N ARG A 568 -16.01 0.65 -6.54
CA ARG A 568 -17.09 1.31 -5.77
C ARG A 568 -18.47 1.12 -6.39
N GLN A 569 -18.59 0.58 -7.60
CA GLN A 569 -19.84 0.43 -8.36
C GLN A 569 -20.21 -1.00 -8.78
N VAL A 570 -19.38 -2.05 -8.56
CA VAL A 570 -19.74 -3.43 -8.97
C VAL A 570 -21.12 -3.78 -8.39
N PRO A 571 -22.13 -4.08 -9.23
CA PRO A 571 -23.41 -4.60 -8.76
C PRO A 571 -23.18 -5.93 -8.05
N ALA A 572 -23.97 -6.24 -7.02
CA ALA A 572 -23.91 -7.51 -6.28
C ALA A 572 -24.29 -8.77 -7.11
N HIS A 573 -24.29 -8.67 -8.44
CA HIS A 573 -24.70 -9.71 -9.37
C HIS A 573 -23.52 -10.14 -10.25
N ARG A 574 -22.63 -10.95 -9.69
CA ARG A 574 -21.87 -11.99 -10.41
C ARG A 574 -21.19 -12.93 -9.40
N HIS A 575 -21.56 -14.20 -9.48
CA HIS A 575 -21.04 -15.43 -8.83
C HIS A 575 -21.14 -15.58 -7.29
N PRO A 576 -22.24 -16.17 -6.77
CA PRO A 576 -22.34 -16.64 -5.39
C PRO A 576 -21.81 -18.07 -5.16
N HIS A 577 -20.87 -18.58 -5.98
CA HIS A 577 -20.58 -20.02 -5.99
C HIS A 577 -19.56 -20.53 -4.96
N CYS A 578 -18.91 -19.68 -4.16
CA CYS A 578 -17.92 -20.15 -3.17
C CYS A 578 -18.42 -20.30 -1.72
N LEU A 579 -19.72 -20.14 -1.44
CA LEU A 579 -20.28 -20.33 -0.09
C LEU A 579 -21.46 -21.32 -0.02
N MET A 580 -21.71 -22.09 -1.08
CA MET A 580 -22.63 -23.22 -1.04
C MET A 580 -21.84 -24.53 -0.96
N ASN A 581 -21.32 -24.81 0.22
CA ASN A 581 -21.07 -26.16 0.76
C ASN A 581 -20.26 -25.98 2.05
N LEU A 582 -20.97 -25.69 3.16
CA LEU A 582 -20.65 -26.08 4.54
C LEU A 582 -21.82 -25.66 5.44
#